data_AF-A0A9P9E6L5-F1
#
_entry.id   AF-A0A9P9E6L5-F1
#
_cell.length_a   1.000
_cell.length_b   1.000
_cell.length_c   1.000
_cell.angle_alpha   90.00
_cell.angle_beta   90.00
_cell.angle_gamma   90.00
#
_symmetry.space_group_name_H-M   'P 1'
#
loop_
_entity.id
_entity.type
_entity.pdbx_description
1 polymer ?
#
loop_
_entity_poly.entity_id
_entity_poly.type
_entity_poly.pdbx_seq_one_letter_code
_entity_poly.pdbx_strand_id
1 'polypeptide(L)'
;MDSIVRNQATMAQIRCLEDAELNPLTKKAWPKSHNTILQSRRKLPVYGGFGEILDAYHKGQAFVLLSETGSGKSTQVPQMLLYDEGRLHPTAPASRNPTGQTCFQGDGSCLGRGEQQEARVSFMMEGVLVGHHASDNKLSDYACVIIDEAHERTVETDLLMSMLKRTLRKRKDFKVVIMSATTDAKLFQNYFAGQGPVLRGSTSLDFDLIMPTTFATWIRHS
;
A
#
# COMPACT_ATOMS: atom_id res chain seq x y z
N MET A 1 -14.70 -13.74 -14.48
CA MET A 1 -14.31 -12.53 -13.75
C MET A 1 -13.68 -11.60 -14.76
N ASP A 2 -14.23 -10.41 -14.94
CA ASP A 2 -13.61 -9.39 -15.80
C ASP A 2 -12.19 -9.11 -15.32
N SER A 3 -11.26 -9.00 -16.25
CA SER A 3 -9.87 -8.67 -15.93
C SER A 3 -9.80 -7.30 -15.26
N ILE A 4 -9.21 -7.22 -14.07
CA ILE A 4 -8.96 -5.93 -13.42
C ILE A 4 -7.93 -5.18 -14.25
N VAL A 5 -8.33 -4.00 -14.72
CA VAL A 5 -7.44 -3.08 -15.42
C VAL A 5 -6.74 -2.23 -14.38
N ARG A 6 -5.43 -2.07 -14.55
CA ARG A 6 -4.59 -1.23 -13.68
C ARG A 6 -5.18 0.16 -13.51
N ASN A 7 -5.27 0.64 -12.27
CA ASN A 7 -5.82 1.95 -11.90
C ASN A 7 -7.30 2.14 -12.25
N GLN A 8 -8.09 1.06 -12.26
CA GLN A 8 -9.52 1.10 -12.56
C GLN A 8 -10.31 0.09 -11.71
N ALA A 9 -9.70 -0.51 -10.68
CA ALA A 9 -10.41 -1.45 -9.82
C ALA A 9 -11.45 -0.72 -8.98
N THR A 10 -12.63 -1.31 -8.91
CA THR A 10 -13.71 -0.87 -8.04
C THR A 10 -13.70 -1.65 -6.73
N MET A 11 -14.30 -1.08 -5.69
CA MET A 11 -14.50 -1.79 -4.43
C MET A 11 -15.31 -3.07 -4.55
N ALA A 12 -16.27 -3.11 -5.48
CA ALA A 12 -17.02 -4.32 -5.77
C ALA A 12 -16.10 -5.41 -6.35
N GLN A 13 -15.23 -5.06 -7.31
CA GLN A 13 -14.26 -6.00 -7.88
C GLN A 13 -13.28 -6.52 -6.84
N ILE A 14 -12.73 -5.65 -5.98
CA ILE A 14 -11.83 -6.08 -4.89
C ILE A 14 -12.54 -7.05 -3.95
N ARG A 15 -13.79 -6.77 -3.55
CA ARG A 15 -14.57 -7.70 -2.71
C ARG A 15 -14.80 -9.05 -3.39
N CYS A 16 -15.16 -9.04 -4.68
CA CYS A 16 -15.30 -10.28 -5.44
C CYS A 16 -14.00 -11.09 -5.50
N LEU A 17 -12.83 -10.43 -5.54
CA LEU A 17 -11.54 -11.11 -5.46
C LEU A 17 -11.25 -11.68 -4.07
N GLU A 18 -11.57 -10.95 -3.01
CA GLU A 18 -11.39 -11.40 -1.63
C GLU A 18 -12.26 -12.61 -1.30
N ASP A 19 -13.48 -12.64 -1.83
CA ASP A 19 -14.48 -13.70 -1.64
C ASP A 19 -14.40 -14.81 -2.71
N ALA A 20 -13.44 -14.74 -3.62
CA ALA A 20 -13.24 -15.74 -4.67
C ALA A 20 -12.96 -17.13 -4.07
N GLU A 21 -13.41 -18.21 -4.73
CA GLU A 21 -13.16 -19.59 -4.27
C GLU A 21 -11.66 -19.92 -4.21
N LEU A 22 -10.91 -19.44 -5.20
CA LEU A 22 -9.45 -19.56 -5.27
C LEU A 22 -8.81 -18.20 -5.03
N ASN A 23 -7.63 -18.22 -4.41
CA ASN A 23 -6.81 -17.04 -4.23
C ASN A 23 -6.42 -16.47 -5.61
N PRO A 24 -6.79 -15.22 -5.92
CA PRO A 24 -6.61 -14.65 -7.25
C PRO A 24 -5.14 -14.38 -7.60
N LEU A 25 -4.26 -14.25 -6.60
CA LEU A 25 -2.82 -14.09 -6.78
C LEU A 25 -2.21 -15.46 -7.09
N THR A 26 -2.41 -16.45 -6.22
CA THR A 26 -1.71 -17.74 -6.30
C THR A 26 -2.41 -18.80 -7.15
N LYS A 27 -3.68 -18.58 -7.50
CA LYS A 27 -4.60 -19.54 -8.14
C LYS A 27 -4.80 -20.85 -7.35
N LYS A 28 -4.45 -20.85 -6.05
CA LYS A 28 -4.61 -21.97 -5.12
C LYS A 28 -5.77 -21.72 -4.16
N ALA A 29 -6.22 -22.77 -3.46
CA ALA A 29 -7.19 -22.62 -2.39
C ALA A 29 -6.67 -21.67 -1.30
N TRP A 30 -7.58 -20.89 -0.73
CA TRP A 30 -7.26 -20.04 0.41
C TRP A 30 -6.84 -20.87 1.64
N PRO A 31 -5.98 -20.33 2.52
CA PRO A 31 -5.75 -20.92 3.84
C PRO A 31 -7.07 -21.05 4.61
N LYS A 32 -7.20 -22.07 5.46
CA LYS A 32 -8.42 -22.31 6.27
C LYS A 32 -8.84 -21.09 7.12
N SER A 33 -7.88 -20.28 7.54
CA SER A 33 -8.09 -19.07 8.35
C SER A 33 -8.49 -17.83 7.53
N HIS A 34 -8.49 -17.89 6.20
CA HIS A 34 -8.73 -16.73 5.31
C HIS A 34 -10.02 -16.01 5.66
N ASN A 35 -11.15 -16.73 5.70
CA ASN A 35 -12.45 -16.12 5.96
C ASN A 35 -12.49 -15.41 7.33
N THR A 36 -11.96 -16.03 8.38
CA THR A 36 -11.90 -15.43 9.73
C THR A 36 -11.06 -14.16 9.75
N ILE A 37 -9.91 -14.18 9.07
CA ILE A 37 -9.02 -13.01 8.94
C ILE A 37 -9.69 -11.93 8.11
N LEU A 38 -10.30 -12.28 6.98
CA LEU A 38 -10.98 -11.34 6.08
C LEU A 38 -12.13 -10.63 6.79
N GLN A 39 -12.97 -11.35 7.55
CA GLN A 39 -14.06 -10.74 8.32
C GLN A 39 -13.53 -9.77 9.39
N SER A 40 -12.39 -10.08 10.03
CA SER A 40 -11.75 -9.16 10.96
C SER A 40 -11.21 -7.90 10.25
N ARG A 41 -10.61 -8.06 9.06
CA ARG A 41 -10.07 -6.96 8.27
C ARG A 41 -11.15 -6.01 7.76
N ARG A 42 -12.31 -6.53 7.35
CA ARG A 42 -13.48 -5.75 6.90
C ARG A 42 -14.04 -4.83 7.99
N LYS A 43 -13.76 -5.11 9.27
CA LYS A 43 -14.16 -4.28 10.41
C LYS A 43 -13.18 -3.15 10.72
N LEU A 44 -11.98 -3.14 10.13
CA LEU A 44 -11.00 -2.09 10.39
C LEU A 44 -11.47 -0.76 9.79
N PRO A 45 -11.28 0.39 10.47
CA PRO A 45 -11.78 1.69 10.01
C PRO A 45 -11.37 2.04 8.58
N VAL A 46 -10.13 1.75 8.19
CA VAL A 46 -9.62 2.06 6.85
C VAL A 46 -10.37 1.33 5.73
N TYR A 47 -10.96 0.16 6.00
CA TYR A 47 -11.69 -0.63 5.01
C TYR A 47 -12.94 0.09 4.50
N GLY A 48 -13.60 0.87 5.36
CA GLY A 48 -14.76 1.68 4.97
C GLY A 48 -14.42 2.77 3.94
N GLY A 49 -13.19 3.28 3.97
CA GLY A 49 -12.71 4.35 3.08
C GLY A 49 -12.02 3.88 1.80
N PHE A 50 -11.94 2.57 1.54
CA PHE A 50 -11.17 2.06 0.38
C PHE A 50 -11.62 2.64 -0.97
N GLY A 51 -12.92 2.89 -1.17
CA GLY A 51 -13.40 3.49 -2.43
C GLY A 51 -12.79 4.86 -2.67
N GLU A 52 -12.76 5.70 -1.64
CA GLU A 52 -12.11 7.01 -1.71
C GLU A 52 -10.60 6.89 -1.92
N ILE A 53 -9.94 5.91 -1.28
CA ILE A 53 -8.51 5.67 -1.45
C ILE A 53 -8.19 5.26 -2.89
N LEU A 54 -8.98 4.37 -3.50
CA LEU A 54 -8.83 3.98 -4.91
C LEU A 54 -9.03 5.17 -5.84
N ASP A 55 -10.09 5.95 -5.63
CA ASP A 55 -10.34 7.17 -6.41
C ASP A 55 -9.17 8.15 -6.30
N ALA A 56 -8.59 8.32 -5.10
CA ALA A 56 -7.38 9.12 -4.89
C ALA A 56 -6.23 8.58 -5.72
N TYR A 57 -5.98 7.28 -5.60
CA TYR A 57 -4.88 6.59 -6.21
C TYR A 57 -4.98 6.73 -7.73
N HIS A 58 -6.15 6.54 -8.33
CA HIS A 58 -6.36 6.59 -9.78
C HIS A 58 -6.14 7.98 -10.37
N LYS A 59 -6.51 9.04 -9.65
CA LYS A 59 -6.46 10.43 -10.15
C LYS A 59 -5.06 11.03 -10.25
N GLY A 60 -4.04 10.44 -9.64
CA GLY A 60 -2.69 11.03 -9.61
C GLY A 60 -1.56 10.05 -9.42
N GLN A 61 -0.33 10.57 -9.50
CA GLN A 61 0.87 9.77 -9.24
C GLN A 61 1.27 9.77 -7.77
N ALA A 62 0.87 10.78 -7.00
CA ALA A 62 1.15 10.86 -5.57
C ALA A 62 -0.10 11.26 -4.78
N PHE A 63 -0.34 10.60 -3.65
CA PHE A 63 -1.36 11.01 -2.69
C PHE A 63 -0.90 10.77 -1.23
N VAL A 64 -1.46 11.54 -0.31
CA VAL A 64 -1.19 11.43 1.13
C VAL A 64 -2.44 10.88 1.80
N LEU A 65 -2.34 9.77 2.51
CA LEU A 65 -3.39 9.19 3.34
C LEU A 65 -3.15 9.57 4.80
N LEU A 66 -4.12 10.29 5.37
CA LEU A 66 -4.18 10.49 6.82
C LEU A 66 -5.14 9.48 7.42
N SER A 67 -4.76 8.86 8.53
CA SER A 67 -5.69 8.12 9.37
C SER A 67 -4.99 7.74 10.68
N GLU A 68 -5.74 7.65 11.77
CA GLU A 68 -5.24 7.35 13.11
C GLU A 68 -4.44 6.04 13.19
N THR A 69 -3.56 5.93 14.18
CA THR A 69 -2.87 4.67 14.48
C THR A 69 -3.90 3.59 14.84
N GLY A 70 -3.63 2.33 14.46
CA GLY A 70 -4.57 1.23 14.69
C GLY A 70 -5.74 1.12 13.70
N SER A 71 -5.93 2.08 12.79
CA SER A 71 -7.01 2.02 11.79
C SER A 71 -6.84 0.96 10.70
N GLY A 72 -5.64 0.37 10.60
CA GLY A 72 -5.32 -0.72 9.67
C GLY A 72 -4.52 -0.33 8.42
N LYS A 73 -4.14 0.95 8.23
CA LYS A 73 -3.43 1.50 7.05
C LYS A 73 -2.33 0.57 6.49
N SER A 74 -1.31 0.30 7.31
CA SER A 74 -0.10 -0.46 6.98
C SER A 74 -0.38 -1.89 6.54
N THR A 75 -1.53 -2.44 6.92
CA THR A 75 -1.91 -3.81 6.57
C THR A 75 -2.86 -3.85 5.38
N GLN A 76 -3.80 -2.92 5.30
CA GLN A 76 -4.94 -2.98 4.41
C GLN A 76 -4.68 -2.27 3.07
N VAL A 77 -4.08 -1.07 3.11
CA VAL A 77 -3.82 -0.26 1.92
C VAL A 77 -2.89 -0.99 0.95
N PRO A 78 -1.79 -1.64 1.39
CA PRO A 78 -0.96 -2.38 0.48
C PRO A 78 -1.70 -3.50 -0.26
N GLN A 79 -2.54 -4.26 0.45
CA GLN A 79 -3.28 -5.38 -0.14
C GLN A 79 -4.32 -4.91 -1.16
N MET A 80 -5.01 -3.81 -0.86
CA MET A 80 -5.98 -3.21 -1.78
C MET A 80 -5.31 -2.75 -3.08
N LEU A 81 -4.19 -2.04 -2.99
CA LEU A 81 -3.47 -1.54 -4.18
C LEU A 81 -2.82 -2.67 -4.98
N LEU A 82 -2.43 -3.77 -4.34
CA LEU A 82 -1.96 -4.97 -5.05
C LEU A 82 -3.03 -5.50 -6.01
N TYR A 83 -4.29 -5.52 -5.58
CA TYR A 83 -5.40 -5.92 -6.45
C TYR A 83 -5.64 -4.93 -7.59
N ASP A 84 -5.57 -3.63 -7.31
CA ASP A 84 -5.81 -2.57 -8.31
C ASP A 84 -4.72 -2.49 -9.38
N GLU A 85 -3.46 -2.75 -9.03
CA GLU A 85 -2.36 -2.72 -9.99
C GLU A 85 -2.44 -3.85 -11.05
N GLY A 86 -3.39 -4.78 -10.90
CA GLY A 86 -3.80 -5.72 -11.95
C GLY A 86 -2.77 -6.80 -12.30
N ARG A 87 -1.61 -6.83 -11.62
CA ARG A 87 -0.56 -7.83 -11.85
C ARG A 87 -0.84 -9.11 -11.06
N LEU A 88 -2.00 -9.73 -11.27
CA LEU A 88 -2.44 -10.94 -10.56
C LEU A 88 -1.78 -12.22 -11.12
N HIS A 89 -0.48 -12.33 -10.92
CA HIS A 89 0.29 -13.58 -11.01
C HIS A 89 0.71 -14.02 -9.58
N PRO A 90 1.17 -15.27 -9.33
CA PRO A 90 1.47 -15.75 -7.97
C PRO A 90 2.43 -14.76 -7.27
N THR A 91 2.31 -14.40 -5.99
CA THR A 91 2.94 -15.12 -4.86
C THR A 91 2.43 -14.70 -3.45
N ALA A 92 2.97 -15.40 -2.45
CA ALA A 92 2.70 -15.54 -1.01
C ALA A 92 2.34 -14.30 -0.15
N PRO A 93 1.68 -14.51 1.01
CA PRO A 93 1.33 -13.47 1.96
C PRO A 93 2.55 -12.75 2.55
N ALA A 94 2.41 -11.44 2.72
CA ALA A 94 3.39 -10.57 3.37
C ALA A 94 3.87 -11.10 4.73
N SER A 95 5.18 -11.25 4.90
CA SER A 95 5.78 -11.49 6.21
C SER A 95 5.76 -10.19 7.03
N ARG A 96 5.28 -10.30 8.27
CA ARG A 96 5.18 -9.18 9.23
C ARG A 96 6.54 -8.86 9.84
N ASN A 97 6.96 -7.60 9.75
CA ASN A 97 7.63 -6.90 10.86
C ASN A 97 7.53 -5.36 10.64
N PRO A 98 7.15 -4.56 11.67
CA PRO A 98 6.60 -3.23 11.45
C PRO A 98 7.58 -2.11 11.80
N THR A 99 8.17 -1.50 10.78
CA THR A 99 8.56 -0.07 10.61
C THR A 99 9.38 0.01 9.32
N GLY A 100 8.89 0.75 8.33
CA GLY A 100 9.52 0.83 7.00
C GLY A 100 8.52 0.94 5.85
N GLN A 101 9.06 1.20 4.67
CA GLN A 101 8.31 1.42 3.45
C GLN A 101 7.76 0.13 2.85
N THR A 102 6.58 0.25 2.24
CA THR A 102 5.96 -0.85 1.50
C THR A 102 6.05 -0.58 0.02
N CYS A 103 6.77 -1.42 -0.72
CA CYS A 103 6.95 -1.27 -2.15
C CYS A 103 6.24 -2.38 -2.91
N PHE A 104 5.63 -2.02 -4.03
CA PHE A 104 5.06 -2.97 -4.98
C PHE A 104 6.07 -3.23 -6.06
N GLN A 105 6.67 -4.40 -6.02
CA GLN A 105 7.56 -4.83 -7.09
C GLN A 105 6.72 -5.55 -8.14
N GLY A 106 6.91 -5.19 -9.40
CA GLY A 106 6.56 -6.07 -10.50
C GLY A 106 7.43 -5.82 -11.72
N ASP A 107 7.57 -6.90 -12.47
CA ASP A 107 8.04 -7.03 -13.85
C ASP A 107 9.16 -6.06 -14.25
N GLY A 108 10.37 -6.35 -13.78
CA GLY A 108 11.60 -5.69 -14.22
C GLY A 108 11.85 -5.94 -15.71
N SER A 109 11.96 -4.87 -16.51
CA SER A 109 12.33 -4.99 -17.92
C SER A 109 13.66 -5.75 -18.07
N CYS A 110 13.59 -6.85 -18.82
CA CYS A 110 14.56 -7.93 -18.90
C CYS A 110 15.99 -7.51 -19.26
N LEU A 111 16.95 -7.78 -18.38
CA LEU A 111 18.33 -8.14 -18.74
C LEU A 111 18.89 -9.14 -17.70
N GLY A 112 18.53 -10.42 -17.84
CA GLY A 112 19.10 -11.51 -17.04
C GLY A 112 18.10 -12.63 -16.75
N ARG A 113 18.48 -13.87 -17.07
CA ARG A 113 17.63 -15.08 -17.06
C ARG A 113 17.03 -15.38 -15.68
N GLY A 114 15.70 -15.45 -15.64
CA GLY A 114 14.88 -16.05 -14.58
C GLY A 114 13.41 -16.01 -15.01
N GLU A 115 12.83 -17.16 -15.32
CA GLU A 115 11.44 -17.27 -15.75
C GLU A 115 10.49 -17.02 -14.55
N GLN A 116 9.46 -16.20 -14.81
CA GLN A 116 8.36 -15.78 -13.91
C GLN A 116 8.66 -14.55 -13.03
N GLN A 117 8.33 -13.38 -13.58
CA GLN A 117 8.19 -12.13 -12.81
C GLN A 117 6.77 -12.07 -12.25
N GLU A 118 6.69 -11.85 -10.94
CA GLU A 118 5.50 -12.03 -10.11
C GLU A 118 5.26 -10.76 -9.30
N ALA A 119 4.00 -10.32 -9.21
CA ALA A 119 3.68 -9.13 -8.42
C ALA A 119 3.68 -9.45 -6.94
N ARG A 120 4.40 -8.63 -6.18
CA ARG A 120 4.53 -8.83 -4.74
C ARG A 120 4.54 -7.52 -3.99
N VAL A 121 4.03 -7.59 -2.76
CA VAL A 121 4.20 -6.55 -1.75
C VAL A 121 5.46 -6.88 -0.96
N SER A 122 6.38 -5.92 -0.89
CA SER A 122 7.62 -6.04 -0.12
C SER A 122 7.69 -4.95 0.94
N PHE A 123 7.89 -5.33 2.19
CA PHE A 123 8.13 -4.41 3.31
C PHE A 123 9.64 -4.30 3.51
N MET A 124 10.16 -3.07 3.54
CA MET A 124 11.60 -2.83 3.67
C MET A 124 11.87 -1.51 4.40
N MET A 125 13.01 -1.42 5.08
CA MET A 125 13.46 -0.14 5.66
C MET A 125 13.82 0.87 4.57
N GLU A 126 13.68 2.16 4.88
CA GLU A 126 13.95 3.29 3.99
C GLU A 126 15.34 3.15 3.34
N GLY A 127 16.36 2.84 4.14
CA GLY A 127 17.75 2.72 3.68
C GLY A 127 17.96 1.66 2.60
N VAL A 128 17.19 0.56 2.62
CA VAL A 128 17.25 -0.48 1.59
C VAL A 128 16.73 0.08 0.26
N LEU A 129 15.62 0.80 0.30
CA LEU A 129 15.04 1.40 -0.90
C LEU A 129 15.89 2.57 -1.43
N VAL A 130 16.55 3.33 -0.56
CA VAL A 130 17.57 4.32 -0.95
C VAL A 130 18.69 3.63 -1.74
N GLY A 131 19.16 2.47 -1.27
CA GLY A 131 20.14 1.65 -1.98
C GLY A 131 19.63 1.18 -3.36
N HIS A 132 18.38 0.71 -3.45
CA HIS A 132 17.77 0.34 -4.73
C HIS A 132 17.68 1.53 -5.69
N HIS A 133 17.29 2.71 -5.20
CA HIS A 133 17.21 3.93 -6.01
C HIS A 133 18.60 4.40 -6.48
N ALA A 134 19.65 4.19 -5.67
CA ALA A 134 21.02 4.51 -6.07
C ALA A 134 21.47 3.65 -7.26
N SER A 135 21.10 2.36 -7.26
CA SER A 135 21.37 1.43 -8.38
C SER A 135 20.47 1.69 -9.60
N ASP A 136 19.19 1.96 -9.37
CA ASP A 136 18.23 2.33 -10.41
C ASP A 136 17.38 3.53 -9.99
N ASN A 137 17.75 4.71 -10.50
CA ASN A 137 17.07 5.96 -10.22
C ASN A 137 15.66 6.09 -10.82
N LYS A 138 15.21 5.08 -11.59
CA LYS A 138 13.84 4.96 -12.09
C LYS A 138 13.00 3.99 -11.26
N LEU A 139 13.62 3.21 -10.37
CA LEU A 139 12.96 2.16 -9.59
C LEU A 139 12.10 1.28 -10.52
N SER A 140 12.65 0.83 -11.64
CA SER A 140 11.93 0.22 -12.78
C SER A 140 11.12 -0.99 -12.38
N ASP A 141 11.64 -1.78 -11.43
CA ASP A 141 10.96 -2.94 -10.86
C ASP A 141 9.76 -2.58 -9.98
N TYR A 142 9.57 -1.31 -9.63
CA TYR A 142 8.51 -0.86 -8.74
C TYR A 142 7.41 -0.14 -9.50
N ALA A 143 6.17 -0.54 -9.25
CA ALA A 143 4.99 0.15 -9.76
C ALA A 143 4.55 1.27 -8.81
N CYS A 144 4.65 1.01 -7.50
CA CYS A 144 4.26 1.95 -6.47
C CYS A 144 5.15 1.81 -5.22
N VAL A 145 5.41 2.91 -4.53
CA VAL A 145 6.08 2.95 -3.21
C VAL A 145 5.15 3.62 -2.21
N ILE A 146 4.96 2.97 -1.06
CA ILE A 146 4.23 3.49 0.08
C ILE A 146 5.23 3.84 1.17
N ILE A 147 5.26 5.09 1.59
CA ILE A 147 5.96 5.53 2.80
C ILE A 147 4.96 5.44 3.94
N ASP A 148 5.20 4.53 4.87
CA ASP A 148 4.38 4.39 6.07
C ASP A 148 4.97 5.23 7.21
N GLU A 149 4.12 5.66 8.14
CA GLU A 149 4.49 6.48 9.29
C GLU A 149 5.40 7.67 8.97
N ALA A 150 5.14 8.36 7.85
CA ALA A 150 5.93 9.51 7.40
C ALA A 150 5.99 10.67 8.42
N HIS A 151 5.15 10.62 9.46
CA HIS A 151 5.15 11.56 10.56
C HIS A 151 6.37 11.43 11.51
N GLU A 152 7.09 10.30 11.50
CA GLU A 152 8.29 10.11 12.33
C GLU A 152 9.49 10.97 11.88
N ARG A 153 9.42 11.57 10.67
CA ARG A 153 10.39 12.54 10.12
C ARG A 153 11.86 12.16 10.31
N THR A 154 12.21 10.95 9.91
CA THR A 154 13.61 10.53 9.87
C THR A 154 14.33 11.15 8.68
N VAL A 155 15.66 11.32 8.78
CA VAL A 155 16.50 11.86 7.69
C VAL A 155 16.40 10.98 6.44
N GLU A 156 16.29 9.67 6.64
CA GLU A 156 16.13 8.68 5.59
C GLU A 156 14.80 8.85 4.86
N THR A 157 13.72 9.15 5.58
CA THR A 157 12.40 9.43 4.99
C THR A 157 12.45 10.68 4.10
N ASP A 158 13.06 11.76 4.58
CA ASP A 158 13.22 13.01 3.82
C ASP A 158 14.08 12.81 2.57
N LEU A 159 15.20 12.11 2.71
CA LEU A 159 16.08 11.77 1.59
C LEU A 159 15.30 10.99 0.54
N LEU A 160 14.57 9.96 0.94
CA LEU A 160 13.84 9.15 0.00
C LEU A 160 12.67 9.92 -0.64
N MET A 161 11.91 10.74 0.09
CA MET A 161 10.88 11.60 -0.51
C MET A 161 11.46 12.46 -1.64
N SER A 162 12.68 12.97 -1.48
CA SER A 162 13.39 13.72 -2.53
C SER A 162 13.73 12.88 -3.75
N MET A 163 14.13 11.62 -3.55
CA MET A 163 14.40 10.66 -4.62
C MET A 163 13.12 10.31 -5.37
N LEU A 164 12.06 9.92 -4.66
CA LEU A 164 10.76 9.57 -5.22
C LEU A 164 10.15 10.72 -6.02
N LYS A 165 10.25 11.97 -5.53
CA LYS A 165 9.78 13.14 -6.28
C LYS A 165 10.49 13.31 -7.63
N ARG A 166 11.78 12.96 -7.71
CA ARG A 166 12.52 12.95 -8.99
C ARG A 166 12.07 11.79 -9.87
N THR A 167 11.82 10.61 -9.31
CA THR A 167 11.31 9.44 -10.04
C THR A 167 9.94 9.72 -10.67
N LEU A 168 9.01 10.31 -9.92
CA LEU A 168 7.68 10.69 -10.40
C LEU A 168 7.73 11.64 -11.62
N ARG A 169 8.73 12.54 -11.69
CA ARG A 169 8.94 13.41 -12.85
C ARG A 169 9.38 12.63 -14.10
N LYS A 170 10.15 11.55 -13.91
CA LYS A 170 10.69 10.70 -14.99
C LYS A 170 9.72 9.62 -15.45
N ARG A 171 8.90 9.08 -14.54
CA ARG A 171 8.01 7.95 -14.77
C ARG A 171 6.57 8.33 -14.46
N LYS A 172 5.73 8.43 -15.49
CA LYS A 172 4.29 8.74 -15.37
C LYS A 172 3.44 7.56 -14.90
N ASP A 173 3.99 6.36 -15.04
CA ASP A 173 3.41 5.09 -14.63
C ASP A 173 3.76 4.71 -13.18
N PHE A 174 4.67 5.43 -12.53
CA PHE A 174 5.09 5.19 -11.14
C PHE A 174 4.23 5.96 -10.14
N LYS A 175 3.89 5.32 -9.02
CA LYS A 175 3.04 5.91 -7.97
C LYS A 175 3.70 5.95 -6.59
N VAL A 176 3.30 6.94 -5.80
CA VAL A 176 3.78 7.13 -4.42
C VAL A 176 2.58 7.36 -3.51
N VAL A 177 2.55 6.64 -2.40
CA VAL A 177 1.55 6.80 -1.34
C VAL A 177 2.27 7.19 -0.06
N ILE A 178 1.76 8.18 0.65
CA ILE A 178 2.34 8.63 1.91
C ILE A 178 1.30 8.44 2.99
N MET A 179 1.52 7.52 3.93
CA MET A 179 0.61 7.26 5.04
C MET A 179 1.15 7.94 6.30
N SER A 180 0.28 8.64 7.01
CA SER A 180 0.62 9.37 8.23
C SER A 180 -0.54 9.36 9.22
N ALA A 181 -0.22 9.29 10.52
CA ALA A 181 -1.20 9.44 11.59
C ALA A 181 -1.44 10.88 12.03
N THR A 182 -0.59 11.84 11.62
CA THR A 182 -0.64 13.22 12.14
C THR A 182 -1.00 14.25 11.08
N THR A 183 -1.46 15.41 11.55
CA THR A 183 -2.11 16.47 10.78
C THR A 183 -1.21 17.26 9.83
N ASP A 184 0.11 17.00 9.77
CA ASP A 184 0.98 17.72 8.81
C ASP A 184 0.90 17.18 7.38
N ALA A 185 -0.32 16.88 6.95
CA ALA A 185 -0.66 16.60 5.57
C ALA A 185 -0.34 17.78 4.66
N LYS A 186 -0.42 19.02 5.17
CA LYS A 186 -0.18 20.23 4.38
C LYS A 186 1.26 20.30 3.89
N LEU A 187 2.24 19.93 4.71
CA LEU A 187 3.63 19.87 4.27
C LEU A 187 3.83 18.88 3.12
N PHE A 188 3.33 17.65 3.29
CA PHE A 188 3.43 16.61 2.24
C PHE A 188 2.64 16.99 0.98
N GLN A 189 1.46 17.60 1.14
CA GLN A 189 0.65 18.15 0.06
C GLN A 189 1.43 19.17 -0.76
N ASN A 190 2.00 20.16 -0.10
CA ASN A 190 2.77 21.21 -0.74
C ASN A 190 4.04 20.64 -1.38
N TYR A 191 4.67 19.67 -0.74
CA TYR A 191 5.85 19.02 -1.27
C TYR A 191 5.58 18.27 -2.57
N PHE A 192 4.46 17.54 -2.66
CA PHE A 192 4.04 16.81 -3.86
C PHE A 192 3.06 17.61 -4.75
N ALA A 193 2.88 18.90 -4.49
CA ALA A 193 1.99 19.76 -5.27
C ALA A 193 2.32 19.68 -6.76
N GLY A 194 1.28 19.49 -7.58
CA GLY A 194 1.39 19.29 -9.02
C GLY A 194 1.58 17.83 -9.48
N GLN A 195 1.60 16.84 -8.58
CA GLN A 195 1.75 15.41 -8.93
C GLN A 195 0.51 14.54 -8.66
N GLY A 196 -0.61 15.13 -8.24
CA GLY A 196 -1.88 14.42 -8.01
C GLY A 196 -2.77 15.12 -6.98
N PRO A 197 -4.03 14.66 -6.82
CA PRO A 197 -4.88 15.13 -5.75
C PRO A 197 -4.38 14.60 -4.42
N VAL A 198 -4.58 15.40 -3.37
CA VAL A 198 -4.37 14.92 -2.02
C VAL A 198 -5.70 14.81 -1.33
N LEU A 199 -6.13 13.57 -1.11
CA LEU A 199 -7.27 13.31 -0.26
C LEU A 199 -6.83 13.43 1.19
N ARG A 200 -7.45 14.36 1.91
CA ARG A 200 -7.50 14.21 3.37
C ARG A 200 -8.48 13.08 3.63
N GLY A 201 -7.95 11.90 3.92
CA GLY A 201 -8.69 10.96 4.76
C GLY A 201 -8.85 11.60 6.14
N SER A 202 -9.77 12.56 6.31
CA SER A 202 -10.42 12.62 7.60
C SER A 202 -11.34 11.41 7.58
N THR A 203 -10.97 10.35 8.28
CA THR A 203 -12.01 9.63 9.04
C THR A 203 -12.53 10.61 10.08
N SER A 204 -13.20 11.68 9.65
CA SER A 204 -14.23 12.36 10.40
C SER A 204 -15.51 11.54 10.24
N LEU A 205 -15.40 10.26 10.58
CA LEU A 205 -16.45 9.66 11.35
C LEU A 205 -15.92 9.86 12.76
N ASP A 206 -16.47 10.84 13.47
CA ASP A 206 -16.33 10.92 14.92
C ASP A 206 -16.80 9.58 15.48
N PHE A 207 -15.88 8.63 15.62
CA PHE A 207 -16.12 7.39 16.33
C PHE A 207 -15.72 7.66 17.77
N ASP A 208 -16.63 8.31 18.49
CA ASP A 208 -16.84 7.90 19.88
C ASP A 208 -17.08 6.39 19.86
N LEU A 209 -16.11 5.56 20.26
CA LEU A 209 -16.37 4.36 21.07
C LEU A 209 -15.08 3.58 21.43
N ILE A 210 -14.79 3.58 22.73
CA ILE A 210 -14.55 2.40 23.58
C ILE A 210 -13.55 1.37 23.02
N MET A 211 -12.31 1.46 23.48
CA MET A 211 -11.32 0.39 23.45
C MET A 211 -11.64 -0.62 24.58
N PRO A 212 -11.96 -1.90 24.31
CA PRO A 212 -11.86 -2.93 25.33
C PRO A 212 -10.38 -3.25 25.54
N THR A 213 -9.95 -3.20 26.79
CA THR A 213 -8.58 -3.27 27.29
C THR A 213 -7.85 -4.62 27.11
N THR A 214 -8.17 -5.40 26.08
CA THR A 214 -7.71 -6.81 25.96
C THR A 214 -6.77 -7.11 24.78
N PHE A 215 -6.37 -6.11 23.99
CA PHE A 215 -5.43 -6.34 22.88
C PHE A 215 -3.97 -6.61 23.31
N ALA A 216 -3.62 -6.33 24.58
CA ALA A 216 -2.26 -6.50 25.10
C ALA A 216 -1.84 -7.96 25.37
N THR A 217 -2.77 -8.92 25.37
CA THR A 217 -2.47 -10.31 25.79
C THR A 217 -2.12 -11.24 24.62
N TRP A 218 -2.36 -10.85 23.37
CA TRP A 218 -2.15 -11.72 22.21
C TRP A 218 -0.70 -11.73 21.66
N ILE A 219 0.15 -10.79 22.09
CA ILE A 219 1.53 -10.64 21.59
C ILE A 219 2.55 -11.61 22.25
N ARG A 220 2.17 -12.45 23.23
CA ARG A 220 3.13 -13.34 23.92
C ARG A 220 3.11 -14.81 23.52
N HIS A 221 2.20 -15.28 22.67
CA HIS A 221 2.13 -16.72 22.32
C HIS A 221 1.85 -17.00 20.85
N SER A 222 2.74 -16.59 19.95
CA SER A 222 2.88 -17.17 18.60
C SER A 222 4.30 -17.00 18.09
#